data_AF-B4SEJ3-F1
#
_entry.id   AF-B4SEJ3-F1
#
_cell.length_a   1.000
_cell.length_b   1.000
_cell.length_c   1.000
_cell.angle_alpha   90.00
_cell.angle_beta   90.00
_cell.angle_gamma   90.00
#
_symmetry.space_group_name_H-M   'P 1'
#
loop_
_entity.id
_entity.type
_entity.pdbx_description
1 polymer ?
#
loop_
_entity_poly.entity_id
_entity_poly.type
_entity_poly.pdbx_seq_one_letter_code
_entity_poly.pdbx_strand_id
1 'polypeptide(L)'
;MPSKGIDVFAYNSSNRFQVRVECRGYDNVCFPFMNSIQQRHFEMDTRNIHWYEATGAFRMYAMVDGKDVLERGAEINPNTGGLAVNNLISWVDNQRSQIGADYAVSWGFTDVATMAGLSHQAYVFVTGNQSDWMKRMNAPAETTLNEFVLPGSHDSGMYVKLTGPLGVNAFYNTQKDDVSTQLQLGARYFDFRPGHMWNLTAQNVLVREERLCHLHSNNGIIAETQAGEGFENFLQAIVTFLTQHSGEIVVVKYTNDGFGNNTGLMPDAGEVEKQIRTVMAKSKLVRGTVSDLAANYAYLVSTGKRLIIYDGDDSSIKERVSYWKGNYATENPNEIIAALDKTLNTQIGTDKYAATILQVAGSFQGTSLGIQMALSCGTHDGGPLLYTKARFDNAVQGWLRSMNNSLRFDTPLVVLLDDYVDNALTELCIHLTQERITQTKTYSIGDTGPAGGIIVYAAPGGIPDSSGVRYLEAAPLDQSAGVHWLSTNKPIIPEIQGLEPEGIGKGKINTVHLLRTHSSDAFAAKLCHDLVINGYDDWYLPSKEELNLIYLHAKQTGKSTFAHNKYWASSINPGGPWVDQQDFDSGAISCTKKTAIYEFAVRGIRSF
;
A
#
# COMPACT_ATOMS: atom_id res chain seq x y z
N MET A 1 -34.60 29.25 13.64
CA MET A 1 -34.58 30.00 12.37
C MET A 1 -34.12 29.06 11.29
N PRO A 2 -34.39 29.31 9.99
CA PRO A 2 -33.91 28.44 8.93
C PRO A 2 -32.38 28.34 8.94
N SER A 3 -31.87 27.12 8.77
CA SER A 3 -30.44 26.84 8.60
C SER A 3 -30.25 25.65 7.67
N LYS A 4 -29.03 25.53 7.13
CA LYS A 4 -28.57 24.37 6.37
C LYS A 4 -27.30 23.81 6.99
N GLY A 5 -27.38 22.55 7.43
CA GLY A 5 -26.25 21.81 7.97
C GLY A 5 -25.22 21.43 6.90
N ILE A 6 -23.95 21.39 7.30
CA ILE A 6 -22.81 20.95 6.49
C ILE A 6 -21.93 20.06 7.37
N ASP A 7 -21.86 18.76 7.03
CA ASP A 7 -20.98 17.80 7.67
C ASP A 7 -19.64 17.76 6.93
N VAL A 8 -18.57 18.14 7.62
CA VAL A 8 -17.22 18.21 7.06
C VAL A 8 -16.35 17.10 7.63
N PHE A 9 -15.68 16.39 6.74
CA PHE A 9 -14.68 15.37 7.05
C PHE A 9 -13.29 15.84 6.63
N ALA A 10 -12.31 15.76 7.52
CA ALA A 10 -10.96 16.21 7.24
C ALA A 10 -9.91 15.17 7.65
N TYR A 11 -8.87 15.04 6.84
CA TYR A 11 -7.71 14.21 7.14
C TYR A 11 -6.43 14.92 6.74
N ASN A 12 -5.40 14.81 7.57
CA ASN A 12 -4.05 15.23 7.27
C ASN A 12 -3.05 14.21 7.83
N SER A 13 -2.00 13.91 7.08
CA SER A 13 -1.04 12.82 7.41
C SER A 13 0.15 13.26 8.27
N SER A 14 0.38 14.57 8.45
CA SER A 14 1.43 15.10 9.31
C SER A 14 1.21 16.57 9.61
N ASN A 15 1.98 17.14 10.56
CA ASN A 15 1.93 18.57 10.92
C ASN A 15 2.26 19.54 9.76
N ARG A 16 2.86 19.04 8.68
CA ARG A 16 3.11 19.81 7.45
C ARG A 16 1.81 20.12 6.70
N PHE A 17 0.80 19.26 6.86
CA PHE A 17 -0.47 19.35 6.17
C PHE A 17 -1.56 19.83 7.10
N GLN A 18 -2.41 20.74 6.64
CA GLN A 18 -3.50 21.28 7.44
C GLN A 18 -4.77 21.42 6.61
N VAL A 19 -5.91 21.17 7.23
CA VAL A 19 -7.23 21.44 6.67
C VAL A 19 -7.89 22.53 7.50
N ARG A 20 -8.44 23.54 6.83
CA ARG A 20 -9.14 24.66 7.44
C ARG A 20 -10.50 24.83 6.79
N VAL A 21 -11.50 25.15 7.59
CA VAL A 21 -12.85 25.47 7.12
C VAL A 21 -13.31 26.81 7.67
N GLU A 22 -13.93 27.59 6.80
CA GLU A 22 -14.66 28.78 7.16
C GLU A 22 -16.13 28.54 6.81
N CYS A 23 -17.02 28.85 7.74
CA CYS A 23 -18.46 28.86 7.50
C CYS A 23 -19.00 30.10 8.18
N ARG A 24 -19.98 30.79 7.61
CA ARG A 24 -20.51 32.02 8.23
C ARG A 24 -20.98 31.75 9.67
N GLY A 25 -20.39 32.47 10.63
CA GLY A 25 -20.59 32.26 12.08
C GLY A 25 -19.58 31.31 12.73
N TYR A 26 -18.65 30.75 11.95
CA TYR A 26 -17.57 29.85 12.35
C TYR A 26 -16.28 30.27 11.65
N ASP A 27 -15.50 31.12 12.31
CA ASP A 27 -14.28 31.65 11.71
C ASP A 27 -13.09 30.70 11.92
N ASN A 28 -12.41 30.36 10.82
CA ASN A 28 -11.09 29.70 10.81
C ASN A 28 -10.99 28.41 11.64
N VAL A 29 -11.88 27.46 11.37
CA VAL A 29 -11.87 26.17 12.03
C VAL A 29 -10.78 25.26 11.45
N CYS A 30 -9.67 25.13 12.17
CA CYS A 30 -8.57 24.23 11.80
C CYS A 30 -8.79 22.81 12.34
N PHE A 31 -8.48 21.82 11.51
CA PHE A 31 -8.45 20.40 11.88
C PHE A 31 -7.01 19.99 12.23
N PRO A 32 -6.72 19.63 13.50
CA PRO A 32 -5.38 19.23 13.91
C PRO A 32 -4.93 17.92 13.26
N PHE A 33 -3.64 17.59 13.38
CA PHE A 33 -3.14 16.28 13.03
C PHE A 33 -3.50 15.25 14.12
N MET A 34 -4.29 14.23 13.75
CA MET A 34 -4.75 13.17 14.68
C MET A 34 -4.59 11.74 14.12
N ASN A 35 -3.89 11.56 12.99
CA ASN A 35 -3.74 10.27 12.30
C ASN A 35 -5.07 9.51 12.10
N SER A 36 -6.17 10.24 11.96
CA SER A 36 -7.53 9.74 11.78
C SER A 36 -8.37 10.79 11.07
N ILE A 37 -9.43 10.35 10.40
CA ILE A 37 -10.42 11.26 9.81
C ILE A 37 -11.17 11.93 10.96
N GLN A 38 -11.41 13.22 10.82
CA GLN A 38 -12.15 14.03 11.77
C GLN A 38 -13.44 14.51 11.15
N GLN A 39 -14.52 14.48 11.93
CA GLN A 39 -15.81 15.02 11.53
C GLN A 39 -16.15 16.26 12.36
N ARG A 40 -16.67 17.30 11.70
CA ARG A 40 -17.32 18.43 12.37
C ARG A 40 -18.59 18.83 11.63
N HIS A 41 -19.56 19.32 12.39
CA HIS A 41 -20.81 19.83 11.87
C HIS A 41 -20.82 21.36 11.91
N PHE A 42 -21.27 21.97 10.82
CA PHE A 42 -21.40 23.42 10.67
C PHE A 42 -22.85 23.76 10.30
N GLU A 43 -23.34 24.90 10.78
CA GLU A 43 -24.69 25.39 10.48
C GLU A 43 -24.63 26.72 9.74
N MET A 44 -25.04 26.71 8.47
CA MET A 44 -25.31 27.94 7.74
C MET A 44 -26.64 28.50 8.20
N ASP A 45 -26.61 29.39 9.19
CA ASP A 45 -27.80 29.91 9.86
C ASP A 45 -28.15 31.34 9.41
N THR A 46 -29.44 31.59 9.18
CA THR A 46 -29.97 32.94 8.91
C THR A 46 -29.59 34.00 9.94
N ARG A 47 -29.31 33.62 11.19
CA ARG A 47 -28.81 34.50 12.26
C ARG A 47 -27.40 35.05 12.01
N ASN A 48 -26.61 34.32 11.22
CA ASN A 48 -25.21 34.64 10.99
C ASN A 48 -25.00 35.45 9.70
N ILE A 49 -26.04 35.62 8.87
CA ILE A 49 -26.01 36.50 7.69
C ILE A 49 -26.77 37.80 7.95
N HIS A 50 -26.40 38.88 7.29
CA HIS A 50 -27.10 40.15 7.42
C HIS A 50 -28.51 40.08 6.81
N TRP A 51 -29.43 40.91 7.28
CA TRP A 51 -30.84 40.89 6.83
C TRP A 51 -31.03 41.17 5.33
N TYR A 52 -30.03 41.78 4.68
CA TYR A 52 -30.00 42.06 3.25
C TYR A 52 -29.17 41.03 2.45
N GLU A 53 -28.50 40.09 3.11
CA GLU A 53 -27.79 38.98 2.50
C GLU A 53 -28.75 37.78 2.32
N ALA A 54 -28.66 37.11 1.18
CA ALA A 54 -29.46 35.91 0.90
C ALA A 54 -28.69 34.60 1.14
N THR A 55 -27.37 34.69 1.28
CA THR A 55 -26.43 33.57 1.36
C THR A 55 -25.30 33.88 2.35
N GLY A 56 -24.62 32.84 2.83
CA GLY A 56 -23.36 32.99 3.57
C GLY A 56 -22.26 32.09 3.01
N ALA A 57 -21.02 32.50 3.21
CA ALA A 57 -19.86 31.80 2.68
C ALA A 57 -19.56 30.51 3.44
N PHE A 58 -19.33 29.43 2.70
CA PHE A 58 -18.64 28.22 3.16
C PHE A 58 -17.38 28.03 2.30
N ARG A 59 -16.22 27.83 2.94
CA ARG A 59 -14.93 27.59 2.28
C ARG A 59 -14.17 26.48 3.00
N MET A 60 -13.49 25.64 2.25
CA MET A 60 -12.58 24.62 2.73
C MET A 60 -11.23 24.75 2.03
N TYR A 61 -10.17 24.62 2.82
CA TYR A 61 -8.80 24.83 2.40
C TYR A 61 -7.95 23.62 2.75
N ALA A 62 -7.03 23.26 1.85
CA ALA A 62 -5.90 22.39 2.16
C ALA A 62 -4.62 23.21 2.10
N MET A 63 -3.74 23.03 3.10
CA MET A 63 -2.50 23.76 3.23
C MET A 63 -1.30 22.80 3.31
N VAL A 64 -0.18 23.25 2.73
CA VAL A 64 1.13 22.60 2.82
C VAL A 64 2.14 23.65 3.31
N ASP A 65 2.78 23.40 4.44
CA ASP A 65 3.74 24.33 5.08
C ASP A 65 3.15 25.74 5.28
N GLY A 66 1.88 25.82 5.67
CA GLY A 66 1.16 27.08 5.90
C GLY A 66 0.76 27.84 4.63
N LYS A 67 0.91 27.25 3.43
CA LYS A 67 0.43 27.83 2.17
C LYS A 67 -0.79 27.07 1.67
N ASP A 68 -1.84 27.80 1.27
CA ASP A 68 -3.01 27.21 0.63
C ASP A 68 -2.62 26.57 -0.71
N VAL A 69 -2.93 25.28 -0.86
CA VAL A 69 -2.75 24.53 -2.11
C VAL A 69 -4.08 24.15 -2.76
N LEU A 70 -5.18 24.25 -2.01
CA LEU A 70 -6.56 24.07 -2.47
C LEU A 70 -7.45 25.06 -1.72
N GLU A 71 -8.36 25.72 -2.45
CA GLU A 71 -9.50 26.45 -1.90
C GLU A 71 -10.76 26.01 -2.67
N ARG A 72 -11.80 25.59 -1.94
CA ARG A 72 -13.10 25.22 -2.51
C ARG A 72 -14.24 25.75 -1.65
N GLY A 73 -15.35 26.13 -2.27
CA GLY A 73 -16.52 26.57 -1.52
C GLY A 73 -17.59 27.25 -2.36
N ALA A 74 -18.64 27.66 -1.67
CA ALA A 74 -19.85 28.25 -2.23
C ALA A 74 -20.46 29.28 -1.29
N GLU A 75 -21.27 30.15 -1.85
CA GLU A 75 -22.31 30.85 -1.09
C GLU A 75 -23.50 29.91 -0.91
N ILE A 76 -23.96 29.71 0.32
CA ILE A 76 -25.05 28.78 0.64
C ILE A 76 -26.25 29.57 1.18
N ASN A 77 -27.42 29.34 0.61
CA ASN A 77 -28.66 29.91 1.12
C ASN A 77 -29.13 29.13 2.36
N PRO A 78 -29.23 29.74 3.55
CA PRO A 78 -29.61 29.02 4.77
C PRO A 78 -31.07 28.53 4.78
N ASN A 79 -31.94 29.05 3.91
CA ASN A 79 -33.35 28.65 3.83
C ASN A 79 -33.57 27.47 2.89
N THR A 80 -32.86 27.47 1.74
CA THR A 80 -33.07 26.47 0.69
C THR A 80 -31.94 25.45 0.61
N GLY A 81 -30.77 25.74 1.20
CA GLY A 81 -29.53 25.02 0.99
C GLY A 81 -28.92 25.22 -0.40
N GLY A 82 -29.56 25.99 -1.28
CA GLY A 82 -29.09 26.18 -2.65
C GLY A 82 -27.72 26.87 -2.69
N LEU A 83 -26.87 26.39 -3.58
CA LEU A 83 -25.55 26.95 -3.83
C LEU A 83 -25.63 28.14 -4.80
N ALA A 84 -24.86 29.18 -4.51
CA ALA A 84 -24.59 30.32 -5.38
C ALA A 84 -23.07 30.59 -5.40
N VAL A 85 -22.58 31.35 -6.38
CA VAL A 85 -21.17 31.79 -6.53
C VAL A 85 -20.18 30.78 -5.94
N ASN A 86 -19.93 29.71 -6.67
CA ASN A 86 -19.15 28.59 -6.16
C ASN A 86 -18.05 28.15 -7.13
N ASN A 87 -17.04 27.49 -6.56
CA ASN A 87 -16.06 26.68 -7.30
C ASN A 87 -16.10 25.21 -6.83
N LEU A 88 -17.21 24.80 -6.20
CA LEU A 88 -17.54 23.41 -5.94
C LEU A 88 -17.97 22.83 -7.29
N ILE A 89 -16.98 22.46 -8.11
CA ILE A 89 -17.21 21.90 -9.44
C ILE A 89 -18.21 20.75 -9.30
N SER A 90 -19.15 20.64 -10.24
CA SER A 90 -20.10 19.54 -10.19
C SER A 90 -19.37 18.22 -10.27
N TRP A 91 -19.90 17.22 -9.57
CA TRP A 91 -19.29 15.90 -9.58
C TRP A 91 -19.25 15.32 -11.01
N VAL A 92 -20.26 15.63 -11.83
CA VAL A 92 -20.34 15.28 -13.25
C VAL A 92 -19.34 16.08 -14.12
N ASP A 93 -18.94 17.27 -13.68
CA ASP A 93 -17.92 18.11 -14.33
C ASP A 93 -16.54 17.99 -13.67
N ASN A 94 -16.32 16.89 -12.92
CA ASN A 94 -15.03 16.35 -12.53
C ASN A 94 -14.42 17.02 -11.26
N GLN A 95 -14.98 16.70 -10.06
CA GLN A 95 -14.37 16.98 -8.73
C GLN A 95 -13.04 16.22 -8.53
N ARG A 96 -12.04 16.46 -9.39
CA ARG A 96 -10.74 15.76 -9.36
C ARG A 96 -9.93 16.12 -8.12
N SER A 97 -9.23 15.11 -7.62
CA SER A 97 -8.15 15.28 -6.67
C SER A 97 -6.99 16.06 -7.30
N GLN A 98 -6.23 16.78 -6.48
CA GLN A 98 -5.10 17.59 -6.92
C GLN A 98 -3.79 16.96 -6.47
N ILE A 99 -2.87 16.75 -7.42
CA ILE A 99 -1.55 16.17 -7.16
C ILE A 99 -0.48 17.25 -7.35
N GLY A 100 0.26 17.52 -6.28
CA GLY A 100 1.44 18.37 -6.30
C GLY A 100 2.73 17.56 -6.35
N ALA A 101 3.87 18.26 -6.37
CA ALA A 101 5.18 17.61 -6.39
C ALA A 101 5.41 16.71 -5.16
N ASP A 102 5.02 17.17 -3.98
CA ASP A 102 5.23 16.48 -2.70
C ASP A 102 3.95 16.36 -1.85
N TYR A 103 2.79 16.69 -2.41
CA TYR A 103 1.50 16.57 -1.74
C TYR A 103 0.42 15.98 -2.65
N ALA A 104 -0.64 15.46 -2.04
CA ALA A 104 -1.88 15.07 -2.71
C ALA A 104 -3.07 15.59 -1.91
N VAL A 105 -4.12 16.05 -2.59
CA VAL A 105 -5.37 16.49 -1.98
C VAL A 105 -6.55 15.83 -2.67
N SER A 106 -7.25 14.95 -1.95
CA SER A 106 -8.58 14.48 -2.34
C SER A 106 -9.63 15.31 -1.64
N TRP A 107 -10.66 15.70 -2.39
CA TRP A 107 -11.76 16.50 -1.86
C TRP A 107 -13.04 16.15 -2.59
N GLY A 108 -14.17 16.45 -1.94
CA GLY A 108 -15.48 16.35 -2.56
C GLY A 108 -16.52 17.12 -1.79
N PHE A 109 -17.61 17.40 -2.47
CA PHE A 109 -18.79 18.02 -1.90
C PHE A 109 -20.03 17.35 -2.48
N THR A 110 -21.04 17.12 -1.63
CA THR A 110 -22.36 16.63 -2.03
C THR A 110 -23.44 17.65 -1.69
N ASP A 111 -24.05 18.22 -2.73
CA ASP A 111 -25.25 19.05 -2.62
C ASP A 111 -26.50 18.20 -2.40
N VAL A 112 -27.24 18.49 -1.31
CA VAL A 112 -28.53 17.88 -0.97
C VAL A 112 -29.53 18.95 -0.56
N ALA A 113 -29.46 20.14 -1.18
CA ALA A 113 -30.39 21.25 -0.96
C ALA A 113 -31.86 20.83 -1.16
N THR A 114 -32.11 19.99 -2.17
CA THR A 114 -33.45 19.49 -2.53
C THR A 114 -34.00 18.44 -1.56
N MET A 115 -33.19 17.97 -0.61
CA MET A 115 -33.56 16.92 0.34
C MET A 115 -33.69 17.48 1.76
N ALA A 116 -34.93 17.67 2.20
CA ALA A 116 -35.22 18.22 3.53
C ALA A 116 -34.65 17.34 4.65
N GLY A 117 -34.04 17.97 5.65
CA GLY A 117 -33.49 17.30 6.84
C GLY A 117 -32.10 16.69 6.66
N LEU A 118 -31.49 16.76 5.47
CA LEU A 118 -30.11 16.33 5.23
C LEU A 118 -29.14 17.52 5.25
N SER A 119 -27.95 17.29 5.80
CA SER A 119 -26.80 18.20 5.70
C SER A 119 -26.10 18.01 4.36
N HIS A 120 -25.51 19.08 3.81
CA HIS A 120 -24.47 18.90 2.80
C HIS A 120 -23.33 18.07 3.38
N GLN A 121 -22.62 17.32 2.54
CA GLN A 121 -21.42 16.62 2.94
C GLN A 121 -20.21 17.18 2.21
N ALA A 122 -19.13 17.45 2.93
CA ALA A 122 -17.85 17.88 2.35
C ALA A 122 -16.70 17.07 2.94
N TYR A 123 -15.68 16.80 2.13
CA TYR A 123 -14.42 16.25 2.65
C TYR A 123 -13.19 16.86 2.00
N VAL A 124 -12.10 16.91 2.78
CA VAL A 124 -10.76 17.31 2.32
C VAL A 124 -9.70 16.47 3.02
N PHE A 125 -8.96 15.67 2.25
CA PHE A 125 -7.90 14.79 2.71
C PHE A 125 -6.57 15.21 2.07
N VAL A 126 -5.60 15.62 2.89
CA VAL A 126 -4.30 16.12 2.41
C VAL A 126 -3.15 15.30 2.95
N THR A 127 -2.30 14.80 2.04
CA THR A 127 -1.15 13.95 2.40
C THR A 127 0.09 14.31 1.61
N GLY A 128 1.19 13.60 1.86
CA GLY A 128 2.30 13.54 0.91
C GLY A 128 1.83 12.93 -0.42
N ASN A 129 2.54 13.24 -1.51
CA ASN A 129 2.32 12.59 -2.80
C ASN A 129 2.51 11.07 -2.64
N GLN A 130 1.59 10.24 -3.15
CA GLN A 130 1.58 8.78 -2.93
C GLN A 130 2.09 7.97 -4.14
N SER A 131 2.68 8.60 -5.15
CA SER A 131 3.09 7.93 -6.38
C SER A 131 4.18 6.87 -6.15
N ASP A 132 5.02 7.00 -5.12
CA ASP A 132 6.11 6.07 -4.81
C ASP A 132 5.99 5.44 -3.41
N TRP A 133 4.77 5.25 -2.91
CA TRP A 133 4.60 4.81 -1.52
C TRP A 133 5.20 3.42 -1.25
N MET A 134 5.07 2.45 -2.18
CA MET A 134 5.63 1.11 -1.96
C MET A 134 7.16 1.15 -1.89
N LYS A 135 7.78 1.95 -2.76
CA LYS A 135 9.23 2.20 -2.73
C LYS A 135 9.67 2.90 -1.44
N ARG A 136 8.96 3.96 -1.04
CA ARG A 136 9.29 4.78 0.14
C ARG A 136 9.16 4.03 1.46
N MET A 137 8.27 3.03 1.53
CA MET A 137 8.16 2.20 2.73
C MET A 137 9.46 1.45 3.05
N ASN A 138 10.33 1.21 2.05
CA ASN A 138 11.59 0.50 2.22
C ASN A 138 11.40 -0.82 2.98
N ALA A 139 10.45 -1.64 2.50
CA ALA A 139 10.10 -2.91 3.12
C ALA A 139 11.34 -3.83 3.24
N PRO A 140 11.43 -4.64 4.32
CA PRO A 140 12.49 -5.64 4.47
C PRO A 140 12.67 -6.51 3.23
N ALA A 141 13.90 -6.99 3.01
CA ALA A 141 14.27 -7.69 1.78
C ALA A 141 13.42 -8.96 1.57
N GLU A 142 12.99 -9.60 2.65
CA GLU A 142 12.21 -10.82 2.68
C GLU A 142 10.69 -10.59 2.56
N THR A 143 10.22 -9.34 2.51
CA THR A 143 8.79 -9.04 2.40
C THR A 143 8.22 -9.58 1.09
N THR A 144 7.12 -10.29 1.20
CA THR A 144 6.31 -10.80 0.09
C THR A 144 5.18 -9.83 -0.24
N LEU A 145 4.67 -9.89 -1.47
CA LEU A 145 3.54 -9.04 -1.85
C LEU A 145 2.28 -9.35 -1.02
N ASN A 146 2.08 -10.58 -0.56
CA ASN A 146 1.00 -10.96 0.36
C ASN A 146 0.99 -10.21 1.70
N GLU A 147 2.14 -9.68 2.13
CA GLU A 147 2.22 -8.91 3.37
C GLU A 147 1.71 -7.48 3.20
N PHE A 148 1.55 -7.00 1.96
CA PHE A 148 0.97 -5.70 1.69
C PHE A 148 -0.55 -5.67 1.89
N VAL A 149 -1.03 -4.52 2.31
CA VAL A 149 -2.42 -4.10 2.14
C VAL A 149 -2.45 -3.10 0.99
N LEU A 150 -3.19 -3.38 -0.07
CA LEU A 150 -3.28 -2.48 -1.23
C LEU A 150 -4.53 -1.61 -1.17
N PRO A 151 -4.42 -0.30 -1.43
CA PRO A 151 -5.57 0.54 -1.73
C PRO A 151 -6.11 0.13 -3.11
N GLY A 152 -7.38 -0.25 -3.15
CA GLY A 152 -8.06 -0.82 -4.29
C GLY A 152 -9.14 0.11 -4.85
N SER A 153 -9.19 0.22 -6.17
CA SER A 153 -10.26 0.91 -6.88
C SER A 153 -11.35 -0.09 -7.27
N HIS A 154 -12.56 0.09 -6.74
CA HIS A 154 -13.76 -0.61 -7.20
C HIS A 154 -14.21 -0.03 -8.54
N ASP A 155 -14.55 -0.91 -9.48
CA ASP A 155 -15.08 -0.53 -10.80
C ASP A 155 -14.28 0.62 -11.44
N SER A 156 -12.97 0.37 -11.53
CA SER A 156 -11.92 1.39 -11.66
C SER A 156 -12.03 2.33 -12.86
N GLY A 157 -12.71 1.88 -13.92
CA GLY A 157 -12.92 2.65 -15.14
C GLY A 157 -14.16 3.55 -15.10
N MET A 158 -14.98 3.47 -14.06
CA MET A 158 -16.24 4.18 -13.94
C MET A 158 -16.08 5.61 -13.38
N TYR A 159 -15.10 6.35 -13.89
CA TYR A 159 -14.97 7.80 -13.68
C TYR A 159 -15.38 8.63 -14.91
N VAL A 160 -15.59 7.97 -16.05
CA VAL A 160 -15.97 8.64 -17.30
C VAL A 160 -17.38 9.20 -17.14
N LYS A 161 -17.56 10.45 -17.57
CA LYS A 161 -18.88 11.08 -17.64
C LYS A 161 -19.75 10.34 -18.65
N LEU A 162 -20.73 9.61 -18.15
CA LEU A 162 -21.73 8.91 -18.93
C LEU A 162 -22.78 9.89 -19.46
N THR A 163 -23.30 9.65 -20.65
CA THR A 163 -24.48 10.35 -21.17
C THR A 163 -25.68 9.41 -21.21
N GLY A 164 -26.84 9.90 -20.75
CA GLY A 164 -28.02 9.08 -20.60
C GLY A 164 -29.12 9.78 -19.79
N PRO A 165 -30.12 9.01 -19.32
CA PRO A 165 -31.19 9.53 -18.47
C PRO A 165 -30.66 10.26 -17.23
N LEU A 166 -31.50 11.12 -16.65
CA LEU A 166 -31.18 11.85 -15.42
C LEU A 166 -30.68 10.90 -14.33
N GLY A 167 -29.57 11.26 -13.68
CA GLY A 167 -28.97 10.50 -12.59
C GLY A 167 -28.08 9.33 -13.02
N VAL A 168 -27.89 9.05 -14.32
CA VAL A 168 -27.09 7.90 -14.79
C VAL A 168 -25.70 7.84 -14.15
N ASN A 169 -24.98 8.95 -14.11
CA ASN A 169 -23.65 9.00 -13.50
C ASN A 169 -23.73 8.69 -11.99
N ALA A 170 -24.72 9.25 -11.29
CA ALA A 170 -24.89 9.08 -9.84
C ALA A 170 -25.18 7.62 -9.42
N PHE A 171 -25.65 6.78 -10.34
CA PHE A 171 -25.87 5.34 -10.10
C PHE A 171 -24.65 4.47 -10.41
N TYR A 172 -23.86 4.84 -11.42
CA TYR A 172 -22.90 3.92 -12.05
C TYR A 172 -21.44 4.32 -11.87
N ASN A 173 -21.14 5.59 -11.62
CA ASN A 173 -19.77 5.99 -11.40
C ASN A 173 -19.37 5.70 -9.96
N THR A 174 -18.38 4.85 -9.84
CA THR A 174 -17.73 4.41 -8.61
C THR A 174 -16.27 4.83 -8.61
N GLN A 175 -15.94 5.90 -9.34
CA GLN A 175 -14.70 6.66 -9.22
C GLN A 175 -14.99 8.09 -9.69
N LYS A 176 -14.22 9.07 -9.19
CA LYS A 176 -14.25 10.46 -9.68
C LYS A 176 -12.94 10.91 -10.30
N ASP A 177 -11.88 10.12 -10.14
CA ASP A 177 -10.51 10.41 -10.57
C ASP A 177 -10.15 9.44 -11.71
N ASP A 178 -9.37 9.89 -12.71
CA ASP A 178 -8.90 9.00 -13.79
C ASP A 178 -7.83 8.04 -13.28
N VAL A 179 -7.53 7.01 -14.07
CA VAL A 179 -6.54 5.97 -13.72
C VAL A 179 -5.20 6.58 -13.31
N SER A 180 -4.73 7.60 -14.03
CA SER A 180 -3.45 8.27 -13.70
C SER A 180 -3.51 8.94 -12.32
N THR A 181 -4.61 9.64 -12.03
CA THR A 181 -4.82 10.28 -10.73
C THR A 181 -4.99 9.25 -9.61
N GLN A 182 -5.76 8.18 -9.83
CA GLN A 182 -5.91 7.07 -8.87
C GLN A 182 -4.54 6.45 -8.52
N LEU A 183 -3.67 6.22 -9.52
CA LEU A 183 -2.30 5.74 -9.30
C LEU A 183 -1.45 6.71 -8.47
N GLN A 184 -1.56 8.02 -8.73
CA GLN A 184 -0.84 9.07 -8.00
C GLN A 184 -1.36 9.27 -6.57
N LEU A 185 -2.65 8.99 -6.33
CA LEU A 185 -3.26 8.92 -4.99
C LEU A 185 -2.86 7.65 -4.23
N GLY A 186 -2.28 6.67 -4.93
CA GLY A 186 -1.64 5.49 -4.36
C GLY A 186 -2.33 4.17 -4.67
N ALA A 187 -3.41 4.14 -5.45
CA ALA A 187 -4.10 2.90 -5.85
C ALA A 187 -3.13 1.89 -6.48
N ARG A 188 -3.13 0.64 -6.00
CA ARG A 188 -2.28 -0.45 -6.52
C ARG A 188 -3.06 -1.72 -6.83
N TYR A 189 -4.35 -1.77 -6.51
CA TYR A 189 -5.25 -2.82 -6.95
C TYR A 189 -6.40 -2.21 -7.75
N PHE A 190 -6.75 -2.80 -8.87
CA PHE A 190 -7.83 -2.32 -9.73
C PHE A 190 -8.77 -3.48 -10.07
N ASP A 191 -10.04 -3.31 -9.71
CA ASP A 191 -11.15 -4.12 -10.23
C ASP A 191 -11.60 -3.51 -11.57
N PHE A 192 -11.37 -4.21 -12.68
CA PHE A 192 -11.73 -3.77 -14.03
C PHE A 192 -12.71 -4.73 -14.69
N ARG A 193 -13.75 -4.23 -15.35
CA ARG A 193 -14.78 -5.09 -15.95
C ARG A 193 -14.86 -4.87 -17.46
N PRO A 194 -13.98 -5.51 -18.25
CA PRO A 194 -13.90 -5.27 -19.68
C PRO A 194 -15.11 -5.89 -20.37
N GLY A 195 -15.89 -5.09 -21.08
CA GLY A 195 -17.07 -5.52 -21.81
C GLY A 195 -17.15 -4.95 -23.21
N HIS A 196 -17.91 -5.64 -24.06
CA HIS A 196 -18.21 -5.24 -25.42
C HIS A 196 -19.20 -4.08 -25.46
N MET A 197 -18.90 -3.10 -26.31
CA MET A 197 -19.79 -2.02 -26.67
C MET A 197 -20.55 -2.35 -27.95
N TRP A 198 -21.81 -1.93 -28.01
CA TRP A 198 -22.68 -2.13 -29.17
C TRP A 198 -23.20 -0.78 -29.67
N ASN A 199 -22.98 -0.52 -30.96
CA ASN A 199 -23.43 0.69 -31.63
C ASN A 199 -24.54 0.38 -32.63
N LEU A 200 -25.57 1.21 -32.63
CA LEU A 200 -26.62 1.16 -33.64
C LEU A 200 -26.19 2.00 -34.84
N THR A 201 -25.99 1.35 -35.98
CA THR A 201 -25.71 2.04 -37.24
C THR A 201 -26.91 2.86 -37.72
N ALA A 202 -26.69 3.79 -38.66
CA ALA A 202 -27.77 4.56 -39.29
C ALA A 202 -28.84 3.69 -39.99
N GLN A 203 -28.51 2.43 -40.27
CA GLN A 203 -29.41 1.43 -40.86
C GLN A 203 -30.11 0.55 -39.80
N ASN A 204 -30.06 0.93 -38.52
CA ASN A 204 -30.63 0.17 -37.40
C ASN A 204 -30.05 -1.24 -37.23
N VAL A 205 -28.78 -1.44 -37.60
CA VAL A 205 -28.02 -2.68 -37.35
C VAL A 205 -27.11 -2.47 -36.16
N LEU A 206 -27.19 -3.35 -35.16
CA LEU A 206 -26.26 -3.38 -34.04
C LEU A 206 -24.91 -3.94 -34.49
N VAL A 207 -23.84 -3.18 -34.26
CA VAL A 207 -22.47 -3.57 -34.56
C VAL A 207 -21.65 -3.51 -33.27
N ARG A 208 -20.91 -4.58 -33.02
CA ARG A 208 -20.02 -4.72 -31.86
C ARG A 208 -18.71 -3.97 -32.11
N GLU A 209 -18.26 -3.17 -31.16
CA GLU A 209 -16.92 -2.57 -31.20
C GLU A 209 -15.83 -3.63 -30.92
N GLU A 210 -14.64 -3.48 -31.51
CA GLU A 210 -13.48 -4.30 -31.14
C GLU A 210 -12.85 -3.86 -29.80
N ARG A 211 -13.05 -2.59 -29.43
CA ARG A 211 -12.56 -2.00 -28.19
C ARG A 211 -13.36 -2.52 -27.01
N LEU A 212 -12.66 -2.87 -25.93
CA LEU A 212 -13.29 -3.22 -24.66
C LEU A 212 -13.29 -2.01 -23.74
N CYS A 213 -14.37 -1.83 -23.00
CA CYS A 213 -14.54 -0.73 -22.07
C CYS A 213 -14.97 -1.25 -20.71
N HIS A 214 -14.76 -0.46 -19.67
CA HIS A 214 -15.28 -0.79 -18.35
C HIS A 214 -16.81 -0.68 -18.34
N LEU A 215 -17.50 -1.74 -17.89
CA LEU A 215 -18.96 -1.73 -17.70
C LEU A 215 -19.32 -2.04 -16.23
N HIS A 216 -20.29 -1.32 -15.66
CA HIS A 216 -20.71 -1.48 -14.25
C HIS A 216 -21.99 -2.32 -14.08
N SER A 217 -22.63 -2.76 -15.18
CA SER A 217 -23.83 -3.63 -15.18
C SER A 217 -24.20 -4.00 -16.63
N ASN A 218 -25.43 -4.51 -16.87
CA ASN A 218 -26.00 -4.77 -18.21
C ASN A 218 -26.15 -3.53 -19.13
N ASN A 219 -25.45 -2.42 -18.86
CA ASN A 219 -25.60 -1.14 -19.55
C ASN A 219 -25.05 -1.15 -20.99
N GLY A 220 -24.37 -2.22 -21.43
CA GLY A 220 -23.73 -2.28 -22.75
C GLY A 220 -24.69 -2.40 -23.95
N ILE A 221 -26.00 -2.18 -23.78
CA ILE A 221 -26.97 -2.35 -24.87
C ILE A 221 -27.13 -1.08 -25.73
N ILE A 222 -26.84 0.15 -25.26
CA ILE A 222 -27.08 1.34 -26.11
C ILE A 222 -26.08 2.50 -25.86
N ALA A 223 -25.19 2.70 -26.83
CA ALA A 223 -24.35 3.86 -27.12
C ALA A 223 -22.97 3.99 -26.41
N GLU A 224 -21.95 4.35 -27.19
CA GLU A 224 -20.57 4.79 -26.80
C GLU A 224 -20.50 5.59 -25.49
N THR A 225 -21.56 6.32 -25.18
CA THR A 225 -21.64 7.23 -24.04
C THR A 225 -22.03 6.58 -22.70
N GLN A 226 -22.26 5.27 -22.64
CA GLN A 226 -22.66 4.56 -21.41
C GLN A 226 -21.59 3.63 -20.82
N ALA A 227 -20.34 3.73 -21.30
CA ALA A 227 -19.22 2.97 -20.75
C ALA A 227 -18.17 3.83 -20.06
N GLY A 228 -17.45 3.18 -19.16
CA GLY A 228 -16.26 3.71 -18.53
C GLY A 228 -15.04 3.67 -19.46
N GLU A 229 -13.86 3.78 -18.85
CA GLU A 229 -12.58 3.85 -19.55
C GLU A 229 -12.34 2.64 -20.48
N GLY A 230 -11.65 2.86 -21.60
CA GLY A 230 -11.21 1.78 -22.49
C GLY A 230 -10.13 0.91 -21.85
N PHE A 231 -10.22 -0.41 -22.01
CA PHE A 231 -9.30 -1.34 -21.35
C PHE A 231 -7.83 -1.14 -21.78
N GLU A 232 -7.56 -0.90 -23.07
CA GLU A 232 -6.21 -0.56 -23.54
C GLU A 232 -5.68 0.74 -22.92
N ASN A 233 -6.51 1.78 -22.83
CA ASN A 233 -6.11 3.06 -22.23
C ASN A 233 -5.81 2.91 -20.74
N PHE A 234 -6.67 2.17 -20.03
CA PHE A 234 -6.49 1.82 -18.63
C PHE A 234 -5.15 1.11 -18.39
N LEU A 235 -4.85 0.05 -19.16
CA LEU A 235 -3.57 -0.66 -19.07
C LEU A 235 -2.39 0.23 -19.46
N GLN A 236 -2.54 1.08 -20.47
CA GLN A 236 -1.49 1.99 -20.92
C GLN A 236 -1.14 3.04 -19.84
N ALA A 237 -2.13 3.54 -19.10
CA ALA A 237 -1.90 4.43 -17.96
C ALA A 237 -1.06 3.74 -16.87
N ILE A 238 -1.40 2.49 -16.53
CA ILE A 238 -0.65 1.68 -15.56
C ILE A 238 0.79 1.41 -16.03
N VAL A 239 0.98 0.99 -17.29
CA VAL A 239 2.31 0.75 -17.86
C VAL A 239 3.17 2.02 -17.84
N THR A 240 2.57 3.16 -18.18
CA THR A 240 3.25 4.47 -18.16
C THR A 240 3.70 4.82 -16.75
N PHE A 241 2.80 4.68 -15.77
CA PHE A 241 3.08 4.89 -14.36
C PHE A 241 4.20 3.98 -13.85
N LEU A 242 4.10 2.67 -14.07
CA LEU A 242 5.12 1.70 -13.62
C LEU A 242 6.48 1.93 -14.30
N THR A 243 6.51 2.51 -15.50
CA THR A 243 7.77 2.91 -16.16
C THR A 243 8.42 4.09 -15.45
N GLN A 244 7.64 5.00 -14.87
CA GLN A 244 8.11 6.19 -14.15
C GLN A 244 8.42 5.90 -12.67
N HIS A 245 7.72 4.94 -12.07
CA HIS A 245 7.81 4.61 -10.64
C HIS A 245 8.35 3.19 -10.42
N SER A 246 9.68 3.08 -10.27
CA SER A 246 10.40 1.81 -10.39
C SER A 246 10.15 0.80 -9.26
N GLY A 247 9.70 1.25 -8.09
CA GLY A 247 9.41 0.37 -6.95
C GLY A 247 7.96 -0.06 -6.84
N GLU A 248 7.07 0.46 -7.67
CA GLU A 248 5.65 0.19 -7.53
C GLU A 248 5.25 -1.10 -8.26
N ILE A 249 4.22 -1.77 -7.73
CA ILE A 249 3.57 -2.94 -8.33
C ILE A 249 2.08 -2.68 -8.40
N VAL A 250 1.46 -2.92 -9.56
CA VAL A 250 0.02 -2.81 -9.76
C VAL A 250 -0.58 -4.19 -10.04
N VAL A 251 -1.68 -4.48 -9.36
CA VAL A 251 -2.50 -5.68 -9.53
C VAL A 251 -3.80 -5.28 -10.23
N VAL A 252 -4.11 -5.95 -11.33
CA VAL A 252 -5.37 -5.79 -12.08
C VAL A 252 -6.11 -7.13 -12.03
N LYS A 253 -7.27 -7.12 -11.38
CA LYS A 253 -8.28 -8.15 -11.56
C LYS A 253 -9.19 -7.71 -12.69
N TYR A 254 -9.41 -8.57 -13.68
CA TYR A 254 -10.51 -8.37 -14.62
C TYR A 254 -11.63 -9.37 -14.37
N THR A 255 -12.90 -8.98 -14.48
CA THR A 255 -14.04 -9.88 -14.24
C THR A 255 -15.27 -9.44 -15.02
N ASN A 256 -16.16 -10.37 -15.32
CA ASN A 256 -17.49 -10.13 -15.88
C ASN A 256 -18.57 -9.95 -14.79
N ASP A 257 -18.18 -9.83 -13.50
CA ASP A 257 -19.14 -9.59 -12.42
C ASP A 257 -20.03 -8.37 -12.71
N GLY A 258 -21.31 -8.46 -12.39
CA GLY A 258 -22.29 -7.43 -12.76
C GLY A 258 -22.87 -7.53 -14.18
N PHE A 259 -22.33 -8.35 -15.10
CA PHE A 259 -22.93 -8.54 -16.45
C PHE A 259 -24.09 -9.54 -16.47
N GLY A 260 -24.39 -10.16 -15.33
CA GLY A 260 -25.47 -11.13 -15.17
C GLY A 260 -25.38 -12.27 -16.19
N ASN A 261 -26.48 -12.53 -16.90
CA ASN A 261 -26.54 -13.56 -17.94
C ASN A 261 -26.29 -13.02 -19.36
N ASN A 262 -25.81 -11.78 -19.50
CA ASN A 262 -25.64 -11.14 -20.80
C ASN A 262 -24.29 -11.50 -21.43
N THR A 263 -24.21 -12.71 -21.98
CA THR A 263 -23.01 -13.21 -22.65
C THR A 263 -22.59 -12.39 -23.87
N GLY A 264 -23.48 -11.57 -24.45
CA GLY A 264 -23.15 -10.66 -25.55
C GLY A 264 -22.26 -9.49 -25.14
N LEU A 265 -22.13 -9.21 -23.84
CA LEU A 265 -21.23 -8.19 -23.29
C LEU A 265 -19.86 -8.77 -22.90
N MET A 266 -19.79 -10.07 -22.63
CA MET A 266 -18.60 -10.72 -22.09
C MET A 266 -17.59 -10.96 -23.22
N PRO A 267 -16.36 -10.42 -23.14
CA PRO A 267 -15.30 -10.80 -24.07
C PRO A 267 -14.84 -12.22 -23.81
N ASP A 268 -14.38 -12.90 -24.85
CA ASP A 268 -13.66 -14.16 -24.66
C ASP A 268 -12.23 -13.92 -24.14
N ALA A 269 -11.62 -14.97 -23.57
CA ALA A 269 -10.28 -14.87 -23.00
C ALA A 269 -9.21 -14.46 -24.04
N GLY A 270 -9.41 -14.79 -25.32
CA GLY A 270 -8.51 -14.40 -26.41
C GLY A 270 -8.60 -12.90 -26.75
N GLU A 271 -9.80 -12.32 -26.70
CA GLU A 271 -10.04 -10.88 -26.89
C GLU A 271 -9.36 -10.05 -25.80
N VAL A 272 -9.52 -10.44 -24.53
CA VAL A 272 -8.85 -9.79 -23.38
C VAL A 272 -7.32 -9.93 -23.50
N GLU A 273 -6.83 -11.14 -23.78
CA GLU A 273 -5.41 -11.43 -23.93
C GLU A 273 -4.77 -10.63 -25.09
N LYS A 274 -5.49 -10.45 -26.20
CA LYS A 274 -5.03 -9.63 -27.35
C LYS A 274 -4.75 -8.19 -26.92
N GLN A 275 -5.66 -7.56 -26.17
CA GLN A 275 -5.47 -6.18 -25.70
C GLN A 275 -4.33 -6.08 -24.68
N ILE A 276 -4.24 -7.04 -23.74
CA ILE A 276 -3.11 -7.11 -22.79
C ILE A 276 -1.79 -7.20 -23.54
N ARG A 277 -1.64 -8.12 -24.50
CA ARG A 277 -0.41 -8.27 -25.30
C ARG A 277 -0.05 -7.01 -26.07
N THR A 278 -1.05 -6.37 -26.66
CA THR A 278 -0.88 -5.13 -27.43
C THR A 278 -0.27 -4.03 -26.59
N VAL A 279 -0.72 -3.86 -25.34
CA VAL A 279 -0.17 -2.86 -24.42
C VAL A 279 1.18 -3.30 -23.85
N MET A 280 1.32 -4.56 -23.42
CA MET A 280 2.56 -5.08 -22.84
C MET A 280 3.74 -5.01 -23.83
N ALA A 281 3.51 -5.23 -25.13
CA ALA A 281 4.52 -5.13 -26.18
C ALA A 281 5.13 -3.73 -26.33
N LYS A 282 4.47 -2.69 -25.81
CA LYS A 282 4.96 -1.30 -25.79
C LYS A 282 5.85 -1.01 -24.57
N SER A 283 6.06 -1.99 -23.70
CA SER A 283 6.76 -1.83 -22.43
C SER A 283 7.91 -2.83 -22.28
N LYS A 284 8.83 -2.54 -21.34
CA LYS A 284 9.85 -3.51 -20.88
C LYS A 284 9.40 -4.32 -19.66
N LEU A 285 8.15 -4.16 -19.24
CA LEU A 285 7.61 -4.87 -18.08
C LEU A 285 7.39 -6.33 -18.43
N VAL A 286 7.56 -7.19 -17.44
CA VAL A 286 7.14 -8.59 -17.52
C VAL A 286 5.76 -8.68 -16.88
N ARG A 287 4.79 -9.29 -17.57
CA ARG A 287 3.48 -9.54 -16.98
C ARG A 287 3.61 -10.59 -15.87
N GLY A 288 3.13 -10.28 -14.68
CA GLY A 288 2.95 -11.25 -13.60
C GLY A 288 1.58 -11.93 -13.65
N THR A 289 1.44 -13.02 -12.91
CA THR A 289 0.21 -13.81 -12.78
C THR A 289 -0.24 -13.89 -11.32
N VAL A 290 -1.41 -14.49 -11.06
CA VAL A 290 -1.92 -14.67 -9.70
C VAL A 290 -0.94 -15.40 -8.77
N SER A 291 -0.07 -16.28 -9.28
CA SER A 291 0.94 -16.97 -8.47
C SER A 291 2.04 -16.03 -7.97
N ASP A 292 2.26 -14.90 -8.64
CA ASP A 292 3.24 -13.90 -8.24
C ASP A 292 2.76 -13.06 -7.03
N LEU A 293 1.47 -13.12 -6.64
CA LEU A 293 0.95 -12.42 -5.46
C LEU A 293 1.62 -12.87 -4.14
N ALA A 294 2.09 -14.12 -4.09
CA ALA A 294 2.81 -14.66 -2.96
C ALA A 294 4.34 -14.47 -3.05
N ALA A 295 4.85 -13.90 -4.14
CA ALA A 295 6.27 -13.79 -4.38
C ALA A 295 6.91 -12.66 -3.54
N ASN A 296 8.23 -12.73 -3.41
CA ASN A 296 9.03 -11.70 -2.77
C ASN A 296 8.92 -10.36 -3.55
N TYR A 297 8.66 -9.26 -2.84
CA TYR A 297 8.45 -7.94 -3.42
C TYR A 297 9.69 -7.44 -4.16
N ALA A 298 10.89 -7.54 -3.55
CA ALA A 298 12.14 -7.11 -4.18
C ALA A 298 12.46 -7.94 -5.45
N TYR A 299 12.12 -9.23 -5.45
CA TYR A 299 12.22 -10.08 -6.63
C TYR A 299 11.27 -9.61 -7.76
N LEU A 300 10.01 -9.31 -7.46
CA LEU A 300 9.06 -8.79 -8.46
C LEU A 300 9.53 -7.47 -9.05
N VAL A 301 10.05 -6.57 -8.20
CA VAL A 301 10.60 -5.28 -8.63
C VAL A 301 11.80 -5.48 -9.56
N SER A 302 12.79 -6.29 -9.14
CA SER A 302 14.04 -6.49 -9.89
C SER A 302 13.84 -7.25 -11.22
N THR A 303 12.85 -8.15 -11.29
CA THR A 303 12.51 -8.89 -12.51
C THR A 303 11.57 -8.14 -13.45
N GLY A 304 11.07 -6.96 -13.04
CA GLY A 304 10.12 -6.19 -13.83
C GLY A 304 8.70 -6.78 -13.87
N LYS A 305 8.41 -7.79 -13.04
CA LYS A 305 7.07 -8.38 -12.84
C LYS A 305 6.16 -7.50 -11.98
N ARG A 306 5.96 -6.26 -12.45
CA ARG A 306 5.32 -5.18 -11.67
C ARG A 306 3.90 -4.87 -12.11
N LEU A 307 3.42 -5.50 -13.19
CA LEU A 307 2.01 -5.50 -13.58
C LEU A 307 1.49 -6.93 -13.53
N ILE A 308 0.73 -7.23 -12.48
CA ILE A 308 0.11 -8.53 -12.26
C ILE A 308 -1.32 -8.46 -12.78
N ILE A 309 -1.69 -9.32 -13.73
CA ILE A 309 -3.03 -9.33 -14.33
C ILE A 309 -3.60 -10.74 -14.28
N TYR A 310 -4.76 -10.91 -13.66
CA TYR A 310 -5.45 -12.20 -13.57
C TYR A 310 -6.96 -12.08 -13.81
N ASP A 311 -7.52 -13.21 -14.24
CA ASP A 311 -8.94 -13.40 -14.48
C ASP A 311 -9.66 -13.67 -13.16
N GLY A 312 -10.56 -12.78 -12.76
CA GLY A 312 -11.39 -12.92 -11.58
C GLY A 312 -12.48 -13.98 -11.72
N ASP A 313 -12.78 -14.42 -12.94
CA ASP A 313 -13.81 -15.44 -13.22
C ASP A 313 -13.21 -16.85 -13.36
N ASP A 314 -11.88 -16.99 -13.29
CA ASP A 314 -11.22 -18.29 -13.25
C ASP A 314 -11.56 -19.02 -11.94
N SER A 315 -12.38 -20.06 -12.05
CA SER A 315 -12.82 -20.89 -10.92
C SER A 315 -11.70 -21.56 -10.11
N SER A 316 -10.47 -21.62 -10.64
CA SER A 316 -9.31 -22.11 -9.91
C SER A 316 -8.73 -21.07 -8.93
N ILE A 317 -9.05 -19.80 -9.11
CA ILE A 317 -8.64 -18.68 -8.26
C ILE A 317 -9.70 -18.46 -7.18
N LYS A 318 -9.30 -18.62 -5.93
CA LYS A 318 -10.19 -18.38 -4.78
C LYS A 318 -9.88 -17.02 -4.15
N GLU A 319 -10.90 -16.19 -3.96
CA GLU A 319 -10.80 -14.91 -3.27
C GLU A 319 -11.75 -14.88 -2.07
N ARG A 320 -11.32 -14.25 -0.97
CA ARG A 320 -12.21 -13.93 0.15
C ARG A 320 -12.75 -12.54 -0.11
N VAL A 321 -14.05 -12.41 -0.32
CA VAL A 321 -14.70 -11.12 -0.60
C VAL A 321 -15.64 -10.77 0.55
N SER A 322 -15.65 -9.50 0.98
CA SER A 322 -16.53 -9.04 2.04
C SER A 322 -17.93 -8.66 1.60
N TYR A 323 -18.14 -8.46 0.30
CA TYR A 323 -19.44 -8.13 -0.25
C TYR A 323 -20.27 -9.41 -0.43
N TRP A 324 -21.31 -9.54 0.38
CA TRP A 324 -22.33 -10.59 0.25
C TRP A 324 -23.60 -9.97 -0.30
N LYS A 325 -24.21 -10.61 -1.32
CA LYS A 325 -25.49 -10.20 -1.92
C LYS A 325 -26.55 -10.02 -0.82
N GLY A 326 -26.77 -8.77 -0.37
CA GLY A 326 -27.78 -8.42 0.63
C GLY A 326 -27.43 -7.32 1.65
N ASN A 327 -26.14 -7.07 1.95
CA ASN A 327 -25.76 -6.20 3.10
C ASN A 327 -25.07 -4.87 2.74
N TYR A 328 -24.78 -4.61 1.46
CA TYR A 328 -24.00 -3.42 1.05
C TYR A 328 -24.87 -2.28 0.54
N ALA A 329 -26.14 -2.53 0.20
CA ALA A 329 -27.10 -1.47 -0.10
C ALA A 329 -27.54 -0.80 1.21
N THR A 330 -26.74 0.14 1.70
CA THR A 330 -26.91 0.74 3.03
C THR A 330 -26.36 2.17 3.10
N GLU A 331 -26.88 2.94 4.04
CA GLU A 331 -26.37 4.24 4.47
C GLU A 331 -25.64 4.18 5.81
N ASN A 332 -25.63 3.00 6.44
CA ASN A 332 -25.10 2.77 7.77
C ASN A 332 -23.73 2.09 7.69
N PRO A 333 -22.64 2.78 8.05
CA PRO A 333 -21.29 2.21 7.95
C PRO A 333 -21.07 1.01 8.88
N ASN A 334 -21.88 0.84 9.94
CA ASN A 334 -21.77 -0.31 10.83
C ASN A 334 -22.14 -1.63 10.17
N GLU A 335 -22.99 -1.61 9.14
CA GLU A 335 -23.33 -2.81 8.36
C GLU A 335 -22.13 -3.27 7.51
N ILE A 336 -21.36 -2.31 6.97
CA ILE A 336 -20.11 -2.60 6.29
C ILE A 336 -19.09 -3.15 7.27
N ILE A 337 -18.89 -2.49 8.42
CA ILE A 337 -17.99 -2.99 9.49
C ILE A 337 -18.36 -4.43 9.89
N ALA A 338 -19.65 -4.74 10.09
CA ALA A 338 -20.10 -6.09 10.43
C ALA A 338 -19.79 -7.11 9.32
N ALA A 339 -19.93 -6.73 8.04
CA ALA A 339 -19.56 -7.60 6.93
C ALA A 339 -18.05 -7.82 6.83
N LEU A 340 -17.25 -6.77 7.05
CA LEU A 340 -15.78 -6.85 7.10
C LEU A 340 -15.33 -7.75 8.25
N ASP A 341 -15.84 -7.52 9.47
CA ASP A 341 -15.52 -8.31 10.66
C ASP A 341 -15.88 -9.78 10.47
N LYS A 342 -17.07 -10.07 9.93
CA LYS A 342 -17.47 -11.44 9.58
C LYS A 342 -16.51 -12.08 8.59
N THR A 343 -16.09 -11.34 7.56
CA THR A 343 -15.17 -11.85 6.53
C THR A 343 -13.82 -12.17 7.13
N LEU A 344 -13.28 -11.27 7.96
CA LEU A 344 -11.99 -11.46 8.63
C LEU A 344 -12.02 -12.64 9.61
N ASN A 345 -13.11 -12.81 10.37
CA ASN A 345 -13.25 -13.86 11.38
C ASN A 345 -13.72 -15.22 10.83
N THR A 346 -14.14 -15.30 9.57
CA THR A 346 -14.52 -16.58 8.96
C THR A 346 -13.29 -17.46 8.78
N GLN A 347 -13.25 -18.61 9.46
CA GLN A 347 -12.15 -19.57 9.36
C GLN A 347 -11.97 -20.02 7.91
N ILE A 348 -10.73 -19.97 7.47
CA ILE A 348 -10.30 -20.46 6.17
C ILE A 348 -10.00 -21.94 6.35
N GLY A 349 -10.65 -22.81 5.58
CA GLY A 349 -10.28 -24.23 5.52
C GLY A 349 -8.87 -24.42 4.93
N THR A 350 -8.58 -25.60 4.37
CA THR A 350 -7.29 -25.88 3.71
C THR A 350 -7.10 -25.19 2.35
N ASP A 351 -8.04 -24.34 1.96
CA ASP A 351 -8.06 -23.66 0.67
C ASP A 351 -6.99 -22.56 0.60
N LYS A 352 -6.25 -22.50 -0.50
CA LYS A 352 -5.34 -21.40 -0.81
C LYS A 352 -6.10 -20.28 -1.52
N TYR A 353 -6.11 -19.10 -0.92
CA TYR A 353 -6.75 -17.92 -1.48
C TYR A 353 -5.70 -17.02 -2.12
N ALA A 354 -6.05 -16.36 -3.22
CA ALA A 354 -5.20 -15.40 -3.92
C ALA A 354 -5.17 -14.02 -3.23
N ALA A 355 -6.33 -13.59 -2.71
CA ALA A 355 -6.47 -12.33 -1.99
C ALA A 355 -7.66 -12.35 -1.01
N THR A 356 -7.63 -11.45 -0.03
CA THR A 356 -8.78 -11.01 0.76
C THR A 356 -9.16 -9.60 0.33
N ILE A 357 -10.29 -9.46 -0.36
CA ILE A 357 -10.82 -8.20 -0.88
C ILE A 357 -11.91 -7.70 0.07
N LEU A 358 -11.62 -6.58 0.70
CA LEU A 358 -12.47 -5.92 1.67
C LEU A 358 -13.07 -4.67 1.02
N GLN A 359 -14.32 -4.74 0.60
CA GLN A 359 -15.03 -3.56 0.11
C GLN A 359 -15.37 -2.64 1.28
N VAL A 360 -14.72 -1.48 1.32
CA VAL A 360 -14.82 -0.52 2.43
C VAL A 360 -15.85 0.59 2.17
N ALA A 361 -16.56 0.52 1.04
CA ALA A 361 -17.65 1.40 0.66
C ALA A 361 -19.00 0.65 0.64
N GLY A 362 -20.10 1.38 0.83
CA GLY A 362 -21.46 0.85 0.70
C GLY A 362 -22.13 1.32 -0.59
N SER A 363 -22.98 0.48 -1.16
CA SER A 363 -23.79 0.76 -2.35
C SER A 363 -25.06 1.54 -2.00
N PHE A 364 -24.91 2.75 -1.46
CA PHE A 364 -26.04 3.58 -1.00
C PHE A 364 -27.06 3.87 -2.11
N GLN A 365 -26.63 3.93 -3.37
CA GLN A 365 -27.51 4.06 -4.55
C GLN A 365 -28.52 2.91 -4.70
N GLY A 366 -28.33 1.79 -4.00
CA GLY A 366 -29.28 0.68 -3.92
C GLY A 366 -30.38 0.84 -2.88
N THR A 367 -30.36 1.88 -2.03
CA THR A 367 -31.41 2.14 -1.03
C THR A 367 -32.50 3.08 -1.58
N SER A 368 -33.68 3.07 -0.97
CA SER A 368 -34.76 4.00 -1.35
C SER A 368 -34.34 5.47 -1.26
N LEU A 369 -33.55 5.85 -0.24
CA LEU A 369 -33.06 7.22 -0.08
C LEU A 369 -31.95 7.55 -1.08
N GLY A 370 -31.03 6.61 -1.35
CA GLY A 370 -29.99 6.79 -2.35
C GLY A 370 -30.53 6.91 -3.78
N ILE A 371 -31.59 6.15 -4.12
CA ILE A 371 -32.31 6.30 -5.39
C ILE A 371 -32.94 7.70 -5.48
N GLN A 372 -33.60 8.16 -4.42
CA GLN A 372 -34.16 9.52 -4.39
C GLN A 372 -33.06 10.58 -4.56
N MET A 373 -31.91 10.42 -3.90
CA MET A 373 -30.76 11.32 -4.03
C MET A 373 -30.22 11.33 -5.47
N ALA A 374 -30.00 10.16 -6.08
CA ALA A 374 -29.51 10.08 -7.45
C ALA A 374 -30.45 10.76 -8.47
N LEU A 375 -31.77 10.71 -8.23
CA LEU A 375 -32.78 11.35 -9.08
C LEU A 375 -32.97 12.85 -8.80
N SER A 376 -32.87 13.26 -7.52
CA SER A 376 -33.15 14.64 -7.09
C SER A 376 -31.92 15.57 -7.11
N CYS A 377 -30.73 15.02 -6.92
CA CYS A 377 -29.46 15.74 -7.03
C CYS A 377 -28.87 15.67 -8.46
N GLY A 378 -29.65 15.24 -9.45
CA GLY A 378 -29.22 15.02 -10.84
C GLY A 378 -28.26 16.11 -11.34
N THR A 379 -27.02 15.71 -11.63
CA THR A 379 -25.87 16.57 -12.05
C THR A 379 -25.41 17.65 -11.07
N HIS A 380 -26.15 17.94 -10.00
CA HIS A 380 -25.79 18.91 -8.97
C HIS A 380 -24.86 18.26 -7.94
N ASP A 381 -23.57 18.52 -8.11
CA ASP A 381 -22.49 18.45 -7.13
C ASP A 381 -22.56 17.31 -6.10
N GLY A 382 -22.85 16.06 -6.49
CA GLY A 382 -22.61 14.85 -5.67
C GLY A 382 -23.67 13.76 -5.78
N GLY A 383 -23.25 12.53 -6.07
CA GLY A 383 -24.11 11.34 -6.08
C GLY A 383 -24.27 10.70 -4.69
N PRO A 384 -25.17 9.72 -4.54
CA PRO A 384 -25.36 8.97 -3.29
C PRO A 384 -24.05 8.37 -2.77
N LEU A 385 -23.23 7.77 -3.64
CA LEU A 385 -21.94 7.21 -3.24
C LEU A 385 -20.99 8.27 -2.68
N LEU A 386 -20.92 9.45 -3.32
CA LEU A 386 -20.06 10.53 -2.84
C LEU A 386 -20.56 11.07 -1.50
N TYR A 387 -21.88 11.13 -1.31
CA TYR A 387 -22.52 11.56 -0.05
C TYR A 387 -22.15 10.64 1.13
N THR A 388 -22.06 9.33 0.92
CA THR A 388 -21.66 8.36 1.95
C THR A 388 -20.16 8.24 2.13
N LYS A 389 -19.34 8.53 1.10
CA LYS A 389 -17.88 8.30 1.08
C LYS A 389 -17.19 8.63 2.40
N ALA A 390 -17.13 9.91 2.78
CA ALA A 390 -16.34 10.32 3.94
C ALA A 390 -16.94 9.84 5.29
N ARG A 391 -18.25 9.59 5.35
CA ARG A 391 -18.90 8.99 6.53
C ARG A 391 -18.48 7.53 6.71
N PHE A 392 -18.45 6.79 5.60
CA PHE A 392 -18.02 5.40 5.59
C PHE A 392 -16.52 5.30 5.88
N ASP A 393 -15.71 6.14 5.24
CA ASP A 393 -14.28 6.21 5.51
C ASP A 393 -13.99 6.46 6.98
N ASN A 394 -14.62 7.48 7.57
CA ASN A 394 -14.38 7.84 8.96
C ASN A 394 -14.64 6.65 9.90
N ALA A 395 -15.77 5.95 9.73
CA ALA A 395 -16.14 4.82 10.56
C ALA A 395 -15.28 3.58 10.28
N VAL A 396 -15.14 3.19 9.01
CA VAL A 396 -14.45 1.96 8.60
C VAL A 396 -12.94 2.09 8.82
N GLN A 397 -12.32 3.21 8.46
CA GLN A 397 -10.90 3.42 8.71
C GLN A 397 -10.61 3.54 10.22
N GLY A 398 -11.49 4.20 10.98
CA GLY A 398 -11.39 4.24 12.44
C GLY A 398 -11.43 2.83 13.06
N TRP A 399 -12.35 1.99 12.59
CA TRP A 399 -12.43 0.59 13.01
C TRP A 399 -11.18 -0.21 12.61
N LEU A 400 -10.72 -0.12 11.35
CA LEU A 400 -9.51 -0.79 10.86
C LEU A 400 -8.26 -0.42 11.66
N ARG A 401 -8.10 0.86 12.04
CA ARG A 401 -6.98 1.32 12.89
C ARG A 401 -7.12 0.85 14.34
N SER A 402 -8.34 0.59 14.82
CA SER A 402 -8.59 0.08 16.17
C SER A 402 -8.38 -1.42 16.32
N MET A 403 -8.31 -2.15 15.21
CA MET A 403 -8.07 -3.59 15.15
C MET A 403 -6.60 -3.93 15.48
N ASN A 404 -6.16 -3.57 16.68
CA ASN A 404 -4.87 -3.99 17.21
C ASN A 404 -4.82 -5.52 17.26
N ASN A 405 -3.89 -6.10 16.49
CA ASN A 405 -3.53 -7.53 16.53
C ASN A 405 -4.61 -8.53 16.09
N SER A 406 -5.75 -8.10 15.53
CA SER A 406 -6.87 -8.99 15.16
C SER A 406 -7.00 -9.28 13.67
N LEU A 407 -6.38 -8.48 12.79
CA LEU A 407 -6.21 -8.86 11.38
C LEU A 407 -5.30 -10.10 11.35
N ARG A 408 -5.90 -11.28 11.25
CA ARG A 408 -5.15 -12.54 11.19
C ARG A 408 -4.30 -12.53 9.93
N PHE A 409 -3.00 -12.32 10.12
CA PHE A 409 -2.03 -12.08 9.06
C PHE A 409 -1.59 -13.34 8.30
N ASP A 410 -2.14 -14.52 8.63
CA ASP A 410 -2.01 -15.76 7.86
C ASP A 410 -2.79 -15.75 6.52
N THR A 411 -3.26 -14.57 6.10
CA THR A 411 -4.12 -14.38 4.94
C THR A 411 -3.29 -13.97 3.72
N PRO A 412 -3.72 -14.34 2.50
CA PRO A 412 -3.11 -13.81 1.28
C PRO A 412 -3.24 -12.28 1.23
N LEU A 413 -2.66 -11.66 0.19
CA LEU A 413 -2.77 -10.23 -0.11
C LEU A 413 -4.10 -9.62 0.34
N VAL A 414 -4.07 -8.52 1.09
CA VAL A 414 -5.29 -7.80 1.48
C VAL A 414 -5.49 -6.59 0.59
N VAL A 415 -6.72 -6.37 0.17
CA VAL A 415 -7.13 -5.22 -0.64
C VAL A 415 -8.24 -4.50 0.10
N LEU A 416 -8.09 -3.19 0.30
CA LEU A 416 -9.19 -2.32 0.73
C LEU A 416 -9.78 -1.67 -0.52
N LEU A 417 -10.93 -2.16 -0.97
CA LEU A 417 -11.58 -1.79 -2.23
C LEU A 417 -12.62 -0.68 -2.00
N ASP A 418 -12.48 0.45 -2.68
CA ASP A 418 -13.29 1.66 -2.44
C ASP A 418 -13.85 2.24 -3.76
N ASP A 419 -15.06 2.81 -3.67
CA ASP A 419 -15.75 3.55 -4.75
C ASP A 419 -15.15 4.95 -4.99
N TYR A 420 -14.32 5.49 -4.10
CA TYR A 420 -13.50 6.65 -4.44
C TYR A 420 -12.12 6.49 -3.81
N VAL A 421 -11.26 5.71 -4.47
CA VAL A 421 -9.90 5.48 -3.97
C VAL A 421 -9.18 6.82 -3.81
N ASP A 422 -8.60 7.05 -2.63
CA ASP A 422 -8.00 8.33 -2.28
C ASP A 422 -6.70 8.18 -1.48
N ASN A 423 -6.05 9.32 -1.24
CA ASN A 423 -4.78 9.38 -0.55
C ASN A 423 -4.88 9.10 0.96
N ALA A 424 -6.04 9.24 1.60
CA ALA A 424 -6.24 8.85 3.00
C ALA A 424 -6.35 7.32 3.15
N LEU A 425 -7.03 6.66 2.20
CA LEU A 425 -7.05 5.20 2.12
C LEU A 425 -5.64 4.63 1.93
N THR A 426 -4.82 5.26 1.08
CA THR A 426 -3.41 4.86 0.92
C THR A 426 -2.63 4.97 2.23
N GLU A 427 -2.78 6.04 3.00
CA GLU A 427 -2.15 6.18 4.33
C GLU A 427 -2.59 5.09 5.31
N LEU A 428 -3.86 4.67 5.27
CA LEU A 428 -4.31 3.52 6.04
C LEU A 428 -3.64 2.22 5.57
N CYS A 429 -3.59 1.97 4.27
CA CYS A 429 -2.95 0.79 3.70
C CYS A 429 -1.46 0.70 4.04
N ILE A 430 -0.74 1.83 4.01
CA ILE A 430 0.66 1.91 4.46
C ILE A 430 0.78 1.49 5.92
N HIS A 431 -0.03 2.08 6.80
CA HIS A 431 -0.04 1.75 8.22
C HIS A 431 -0.32 0.26 8.45
N LEU A 432 -1.38 -0.29 7.84
CA LEU A 432 -1.72 -1.71 7.99
C LEU A 432 -0.66 -2.64 7.39
N THR A 433 0.03 -2.22 6.33
CA THR A 433 1.16 -2.97 5.76
C THR A 433 2.34 -3.01 6.71
N GLN A 434 2.66 -1.90 7.37
CA GLN A 434 3.73 -1.85 8.37
C GLN A 434 3.42 -2.72 9.58
N GLU A 435 2.17 -2.70 10.05
CA GLU A 435 1.68 -3.61 11.09
C GLU A 435 1.82 -5.07 10.64
N ARG A 436 1.38 -5.39 9.41
CA ARG A 436 1.52 -6.73 8.80
C ARG A 436 2.94 -7.23 8.83
N ILE A 437 3.86 -6.48 8.22
CA ILE A 437 5.27 -6.86 8.09
C ILE A 437 5.92 -7.02 9.47
N THR A 438 5.57 -6.18 10.44
CA THR A 438 6.10 -6.28 11.80
C THR A 438 5.59 -7.51 12.54
N GLN A 439 4.37 -7.97 12.24
CA GLN A 439 3.76 -9.13 12.88
C GLN A 439 4.09 -10.47 12.20
N THR A 440 4.24 -10.51 10.88
CA THR A 440 4.44 -11.76 10.12
C THR A 440 5.82 -12.39 10.30
N LYS A 441 6.81 -11.65 10.80
CA LYS A 441 8.17 -12.17 10.98
C LYS A 441 8.80 -11.73 12.29
N THR A 442 8.26 -12.25 13.39
CA THR A 442 9.04 -12.35 14.63
C THR A 442 9.77 -13.68 14.66
N TYR A 443 11.10 -13.63 14.50
CA TYR A 443 11.94 -14.80 14.72
C TYR A 443 12.29 -14.92 16.20
N SER A 444 12.24 -16.15 16.71
CA SER A 444 12.84 -16.54 17.98
C SER A 444 14.27 -17.03 17.75
N ILE A 445 15.12 -16.90 18.77
CA ILE A 445 16.45 -17.51 18.75
C ILE A 445 16.29 -19.02 18.52
N GLY A 446 16.95 -19.55 17.49
CA GLY A 446 16.89 -20.95 17.06
C GLY A 446 15.97 -21.23 15.88
N ASP A 447 15.15 -20.27 15.45
CA ASP A 447 14.34 -20.42 14.23
C ASP A 447 15.25 -20.48 12.99
N THR A 448 14.73 -21.13 11.94
CA THR A 448 15.35 -21.05 10.62
C THR A 448 15.08 -19.67 10.03
N GLY A 449 16.13 -18.90 9.80
CA GLY A 449 16.06 -17.56 9.22
C GLY A 449 15.71 -17.57 7.72
N PRO A 450 15.43 -16.40 7.14
CA PRO A 450 14.98 -16.28 5.76
C PRO A 450 16.01 -16.73 4.73
N ALA A 451 17.30 -16.74 5.05
CA ALA A 451 18.35 -17.28 4.19
C ALA A 451 18.63 -18.77 4.46
N GLY A 452 17.84 -19.43 5.31
CA GLY A 452 17.98 -20.85 5.67
C GLY A 452 19.04 -21.12 6.75
N GLY A 453 19.59 -20.08 7.35
CA GLY A 453 20.47 -20.13 8.52
C GLY A 453 19.69 -20.24 9.83
N ILE A 454 20.39 -20.06 10.95
CA ILE A 454 19.79 -20.10 12.30
C ILE A 454 19.80 -18.70 12.90
N ILE A 455 18.67 -18.28 13.46
CA ILE A 455 18.55 -17.01 14.17
C ILE A 455 19.27 -17.11 15.52
N VAL A 456 20.35 -16.34 15.69
CA VAL A 456 21.19 -16.32 16.91
C VAL A 456 20.97 -15.07 17.76
N TYR A 457 20.24 -14.09 17.22
CA TYR A 457 19.82 -12.89 17.93
C TYR A 457 18.43 -12.46 17.45
N ALA A 458 17.59 -12.05 18.40
CA ALA A 458 16.25 -11.54 18.12
C ALA A 458 15.92 -10.38 19.07
N ALA A 459 15.82 -9.18 18.52
CA ALA A 459 15.33 -7.98 19.19
C ALA A 459 14.35 -7.26 18.25
N PRO A 460 13.06 -7.66 18.23
CA PRO A 460 12.08 -7.10 17.28
C PRO A 460 11.93 -5.57 17.36
N GLY A 461 12.20 -4.99 18.54
CA GLY A 461 12.22 -3.53 18.77
C GLY A 461 13.49 -2.80 18.34
N GLY A 462 14.47 -3.51 17.77
CA GLY A 462 15.79 -3.00 17.38
C GLY A 462 16.77 -2.82 18.54
N ILE A 463 18.07 -2.78 18.23
CA ILE A 463 19.12 -2.43 19.20
C ILE A 463 19.19 -0.89 19.35
N PRO A 464 19.27 -0.34 20.57
CA PRO A 464 19.33 1.11 20.82
C PRO A 464 20.56 1.85 20.25
N ASP A 465 21.48 1.17 19.57
CA ASP A 465 22.82 1.67 19.22
C ASP A 465 22.97 2.18 17.77
N SER A 466 21.87 2.58 17.13
CA SER A 466 21.78 3.15 15.76
C SER A 466 22.06 2.20 14.59
N SER A 467 22.30 0.91 14.85
CA SER A 467 22.48 -0.09 13.79
C SER A 467 21.18 -0.55 13.12
N GLY A 468 20.03 -0.42 13.81
CA GLY A 468 18.72 -0.83 13.30
C GLY A 468 18.53 -2.35 13.19
N VAL A 469 19.50 -3.16 13.64
CA VAL A 469 19.49 -4.62 13.58
C VAL A 469 18.34 -5.16 14.44
N ARG A 470 17.50 -6.02 13.85
CA ARG A 470 16.42 -6.72 14.57
C ARG A 470 16.75 -8.19 14.77
N TYR A 471 17.34 -8.83 13.77
CA TYR A 471 17.73 -10.24 13.80
C TYR A 471 19.15 -10.44 13.31
N LEU A 472 19.83 -11.44 13.88
CA LEU A 472 21.06 -11.98 13.31
C LEU A 472 20.85 -13.43 12.93
N GLU A 473 21.17 -13.76 11.69
CA GLU A 473 21.10 -15.11 11.14
C GLU A 473 22.52 -15.62 10.87
N ALA A 474 22.90 -16.71 11.52
CA ALA A 474 24.15 -17.41 11.25
C ALA A 474 23.96 -18.40 10.10
N ALA A 475 24.96 -18.50 9.21
CA ALA A 475 24.89 -19.39 8.06
C ALA A 475 24.59 -20.84 8.48
N PRO A 476 23.96 -21.65 7.60
CA PRO A 476 23.66 -23.04 7.93
C PRO A 476 24.92 -23.90 8.13
N LEU A 477 26.04 -23.54 7.48
CA LEU A 477 27.31 -24.26 7.49
C LEU A 477 28.50 -23.31 7.60
N ASP A 478 29.65 -23.84 8.05
CA ASP A 478 30.93 -23.11 8.06
C ASP A 478 31.41 -22.85 6.63
N GLN A 479 31.90 -21.64 6.37
CA GLN A 479 32.49 -21.30 5.07
C GLN A 479 33.92 -21.83 4.94
N SER A 480 34.60 -22.07 6.07
CA SER A 480 35.87 -22.79 6.13
C SER A 480 36.10 -23.39 7.51
N ALA A 481 36.78 -24.54 7.57
CA ALA A 481 37.28 -25.14 8.79
C ALA A 481 38.63 -24.54 9.27
N GLY A 482 39.29 -23.77 8.41
CA GLY A 482 40.60 -23.15 8.65
C GLY A 482 40.93 -22.14 7.57
N VAL A 483 40.98 -20.86 7.93
CA VAL A 483 41.41 -19.78 7.04
C VAL A 483 42.17 -18.73 7.85
N HIS A 484 43.10 -18.02 7.23
CA HIS A 484 43.72 -16.87 7.85
C HIS A 484 42.73 -15.72 8.05
N TRP A 485 42.87 -14.99 9.15
CA TRP A 485 42.08 -13.79 9.41
C TRP A 485 42.25 -12.75 8.29
N LEU A 486 43.50 -12.57 7.85
CA LEU A 486 43.89 -11.82 6.66
C LEU A 486 45.01 -12.58 5.94
N SER A 487 44.93 -12.65 4.62
CA SER A 487 45.93 -13.30 3.78
C SER A 487 47.06 -12.30 3.46
N THR A 488 48.27 -12.58 3.95
CA THR A 488 49.44 -11.73 3.70
C THR A 488 50.74 -12.52 3.76
N ASN A 489 51.73 -12.12 2.96
CA ASN A 489 53.10 -12.63 3.06
C ASN A 489 53.92 -11.92 4.16
N LYS A 490 53.32 -10.96 4.87
CA LYS A 490 53.98 -10.24 5.96
C LYS A 490 53.81 -10.99 7.29
N PRO A 491 54.85 -11.04 8.15
CA PRO A 491 54.77 -11.72 9.44
C PRO A 491 53.82 -11.04 10.45
N ILE A 492 53.57 -9.73 10.29
CA ILE A 492 52.62 -8.96 11.11
C ILE A 492 51.81 -8.05 10.19
N ILE A 493 50.50 -8.04 10.39
CA ILE A 493 49.56 -7.18 9.64
C ILE A 493 49.54 -5.77 10.26
N PRO A 494 49.64 -4.69 9.45
CA PRO A 494 49.57 -3.32 9.95
C PRO A 494 48.20 -2.97 10.54
N GLU A 495 48.13 -1.87 11.28
CA GLU A 495 46.89 -1.35 11.83
C GLU A 495 45.89 -1.00 10.72
N ILE A 496 44.61 -1.34 10.93
CA ILE A 496 43.53 -1.12 9.97
C ILE A 496 42.60 -0.09 10.60
N GLN A 497 42.49 1.08 9.98
CA GLN A 497 41.65 2.17 10.46
C GLN A 497 40.16 1.86 10.28
N GLY A 498 39.36 2.21 11.29
CA GLY A 498 37.90 2.07 11.27
C GLY A 498 37.37 0.71 11.73
N LEU A 499 38.23 -0.16 12.27
CA LEU A 499 37.76 -1.36 12.98
C LEU A 499 37.22 -0.99 14.36
N GLU A 500 36.01 -1.45 14.64
CA GLU A 500 35.30 -1.26 15.90
C GLU A 500 35.51 -2.49 16.82
N PRO A 501 35.99 -2.30 18.05
CA PRO A 501 36.42 -3.40 18.93
C PRO A 501 35.27 -4.13 19.64
N GLU A 502 34.10 -3.53 19.77
CA GLU A 502 32.99 -4.07 20.57
C GLU A 502 31.61 -3.62 20.09
N GLY A 503 30.64 -4.54 20.19
CA GLY A 503 29.22 -4.26 20.03
C GLY A 503 28.54 -5.15 18.98
N ILE A 504 27.23 -5.34 19.12
CA ILE A 504 26.42 -6.01 18.11
C ILE A 504 26.28 -5.08 16.89
N GLY A 505 26.25 -5.63 15.67
CA GLY A 505 26.21 -4.86 14.43
C GLY A 505 27.58 -4.36 13.95
N LYS A 506 28.65 -4.53 14.73
CA LYS A 506 30.01 -4.11 14.32
C LYS A 506 30.63 -5.04 13.28
N GLY A 507 30.21 -6.29 13.20
CA GLY A 507 30.79 -7.25 12.25
C GLY A 507 30.67 -6.80 10.79
N LYS A 508 29.53 -6.19 10.45
CA LYS A 508 29.26 -5.66 9.11
C LYS A 508 30.20 -4.50 8.77
N ILE A 509 30.36 -3.55 9.70
CA ILE A 509 31.27 -2.41 9.55
C ILE A 509 32.71 -2.91 9.40
N ASN A 510 33.16 -3.78 10.31
CA ASN A 510 34.52 -4.32 10.31
C ASN A 510 34.83 -5.08 9.01
N THR A 511 33.90 -5.90 8.52
CA THR A 511 34.07 -6.64 7.26
C THR A 511 34.31 -5.70 6.07
N VAL A 512 33.57 -4.59 5.97
CA VAL A 512 33.78 -3.58 4.92
C VAL A 512 35.16 -2.93 5.02
N HIS A 513 35.63 -2.60 6.22
CA HIS A 513 36.96 -2.04 6.44
C HIS A 513 38.09 -3.02 6.09
N LEU A 514 37.92 -4.31 6.42
CA LEU A 514 38.87 -5.36 6.05
C LEU A 514 39.00 -5.52 4.52
N LEU A 515 37.88 -5.55 3.80
CA LEU A 515 37.83 -5.66 2.33
C LEU A 515 38.46 -4.47 1.61
N ARG A 516 38.33 -3.25 2.15
CA ARG A 516 38.98 -2.05 1.59
C ARG A 516 40.50 -2.08 1.72
N THR A 517 41.02 -2.79 2.71
CA THR A 517 42.44 -2.75 3.08
C THR A 517 43.23 -3.92 2.50
N HIS A 518 42.57 -5.01 2.13
CA HIS A 518 43.22 -6.22 1.61
C HIS A 518 42.50 -6.73 0.35
N SER A 519 43.27 -6.95 -0.72
CA SER A 519 42.78 -7.35 -2.04
C SER A 519 42.99 -8.84 -2.35
N SER A 520 43.25 -9.68 -1.34
CA SER A 520 43.39 -11.13 -1.52
C SER A 520 42.01 -11.79 -1.48
N ASP A 521 41.78 -12.82 -2.30
CA ASP A 521 40.49 -13.51 -2.35
C ASP A 521 40.33 -14.61 -1.28
N ALA A 522 41.36 -14.89 -0.47
CA ALA A 522 41.39 -16.04 0.44
C ALA A 522 41.59 -15.64 1.91
N PHE A 523 40.64 -14.91 2.50
CA PHE A 523 40.66 -14.59 3.94
C PHE A 523 39.27 -14.56 4.57
N ALA A 524 39.22 -14.63 5.90
CA ALA A 524 38.01 -14.79 6.70
C ALA A 524 36.83 -13.89 6.29
N ALA A 525 37.07 -12.57 6.16
CA ALA A 525 36.01 -11.63 5.83
C ALA A 525 35.55 -11.71 4.36
N LYS A 526 36.46 -12.03 3.43
CA LYS A 526 36.13 -12.23 2.01
C LYS A 526 35.25 -13.44 1.80
N LEU A 527 35.56 -14.56 2.48
CA LEU A 527 34.73 -15.77 2.41
C LEU A 527 33.29 -15.54 2.88
N CYS A 528 33.11 -14.69 3.90
CA CYS A 528 31.77 -14.32 4.34
C CYS A 528 31.11 -13.34 3.36
N HIS A 529 31.84 -12.36 2.84
CA HIS A 529 31.29 -11.34 1.95
C HIS A 529 30.84 -11.86 0.58
N ASP A 530 31.55 -12.84 0.02
CA ASP A 530 31.21 -13.44 -1.29
C ASP A 530 30.10 -14.49 -1.18
N LEU A 531 29.64 -14.79 0.04
CA LEU A 531 28.68 -15.84 0.28
C LEU A 531 27.31 -15.47 -0.29
N VAL A 532 26.73 -16.37 -1.07
CA VAL A 532 25.34 -16.28 -1.53
C VAL A 532 24.59 -17.54 -1.13
N ILE A 533 23.61 -17.40 -0.24
CA ILE A 533 22.77 -18.51 0.23
C ILE A 533 21.31 -18.13 0.02
N ASN A 534 20.55 -18.98 -0.69
CA ASN A 534 19.12 -18.78 -0.95
C ASN A 534 18.76 -17.39 -1.52
N GLY A 535 19.66 -16.80 -2.31
CA GLY A 535 19.48 -15.49 -2.94
C GLY A 535 19.94 -14.29 -2.10
N TYR A 536 20.48 -14.49 -0.90
CA TYR A 536 21.01 -13.43 -0.03
C TYR A 536 22.54 -13.37 -0.12
N ASP A 537 23.07 -12.18 -0.43
CA ASP A 537 24.48 -11.86 -0.67
C ASP A 537 25.06 -10.85 0.36
N ASP A 538 24.37 -10.65 1.49
CA ASP A 538 24.64 -9.63 2.49
C ASP A 538 25.37 -10.16 3.75
N TRP A 539 26.10 -11.27 3.60
CA TRP A 539 26.80 -11.96 4.67
C TRP A 539 28.13 -11.26 5.05
N TYR A 540 28.52 -11.38 6.32
CA TYR A 540 29.71 -10.74 6.86
C TYR A 540 30.35 -11.54 8.01
N LEU A 541 31.62 -11.23 8.33
CA LEU A 541 32.34 -11.86 9.44
C LEU A 541 31.86 -11.27 10.77
N PRO A 542 31.35 -12.08 11.72
CA PRO A 542 30.78 -11.59 12.97
C PRO A 542 31.81 -10.85 13.82
N SER A 543 31.38 -9.82 14.54
CA SER A 543 32.15 -9.24 15.66
C SER A 543 32.28 -10.24 16.81
N LYS A 544 33.11 -9.92 17.81
CA LYS A 544 33.31 -10.76 19.00
C LYS A 544 31.99 -11.01 19.75
N GLU A 545 31.18 -9.96 19.93
CA GLU A 545 29.88 -10.08 20.60
C GLU A 545 28.87 -10.89 19.77
N GLU A 546 28.84 -10.70 18.45
CA GLU A 546 27.97 -11.47 17.56
C GLU A 546 28.38 -12.96 17.49
N LEU A 547 29.68 -13.25 17.46
CA LEU A 547 30.22 -14.61 17.50
C LEU A 547 29.86 -15.30 18.82
N ASN A 548 29.87 -14.56 19.92
CA ASN A 548 29.47 -15.10 21.22
C ASN A 548 27.97 -15.45 21.27
N LEU A 549 27.10 -14.71 20.59
CA LEU A 549 25.68 -15.09 20.46
C LEU A 549 25.51 -16.42 19.74
N ILE A 550 26.32 -16.65 18.71
CA ILE A 550 26.35 -17.93 17.99
C ILE A 550 26.79 -19.06 18.94
N TYR A 551 27.89 -18.87 19.68
CA TYR A 551 28.39 -19.87 20.63
C TYR A 551 27.35 -20.21 21.71
N LEU A 552 26.73 -19.19 22.32
CA LEU A 552 25.71 -19.39 23.35
C LEU A 552 24.52 -20.18 22.84
N HIS A 553 24.08 -19.90 21.61
CA HIS A 553 23.02 -20.65 20.95
C HIS A 553 23.40 -22.13 20.71
N ALA A 554 24.59 -22.38 20.16
CA ALA A 554 25.09 -23.72 19.89
C ALA A 554 25.23 -24.55 21.19
N LYS A 555 25.73 -23.93 22.26
CA LYS A 555 25.86 -24.55 23.59
C LYS A 555 24.51 -24.90 24.21
N GLN A 556 23.54 -23.99 24.12
CA GLN A 556 22.23 -24.17 24.75
C GLN A 556 21.39 -25.26 24.07
N THR A 557 21.49 -25.39 22.75
CA THR A 557 20.64 -26.30 21.97
C THR A 557 21.24 -27.69 21.77
N GLY A 558 22.55 -27.86 21.95
CA GLY A 558 23.27 -29.10 21.60
C GLY A 558 23.24 -29.42 20.10
N LYS A 559 22.71 -28.52 19.27
CA LYS A 559 22.64 -28.61 17.81
C LYS A 559 23.82 -27.84 17.22
N SER A 560 25.02 -28.40 17.22
CA SER A 560 26.14 -27.73 16.54
C SER A 560 26.25 -28.20 15.09
N THR A 561 25.65 -27.46 14.16
CA THR A 561 26.17 -27.46 12.78
C THR A 561 27.58 -26.88 12.73
N PHE A 562 28.03 -26.24 13.81
CA PHE A 562 29.37 -25.72 14.06
C PHE A 562 30.36 -26.84 14.40
N ALA A 563 31.53 -26.80 13.76
CA ALA A 563 32.67 -27.61 14.17
C ALA A 563 33.17 -27.21 15.58
N HIS A 564 33.64 -28.21 16.33
CA HIS A 564 34.41 -28.06 17.55
C HIS A 564 35.80 -27.47 17.25
N ASN A 565 35.87 -26.15 17.08
CA ASN A 565 37.08 -25.44 16.67
C ASN A 565 37.08 -24.00 17.20
N LYS A 566 38.19 -23.30 16.98
CA LYS A 566 38.30 -21.85 17.12
C LYS A 566 37.70 -21.16 15.91
N TYR A 567 37.01 -20.06 16.13
CA TYR A 567 36.39 -19.23 15.11
C TYR A 567 36.91 -17.81 15.14
N TRP A 568 37.12 -17.22 13.97
CA TRP A 568 37.50 -15.82 13.85
C TRP A 568 36.33 -14.88 14.12
N ALA A 569 36.62 -13.80 14.85
CA ALA A 569 35.80 -12.59 14.84
C ALA A 569 36.45 -11.50 13.97
N SER A 570 35.66 -10.52 13.55
CA SER A 570 36.14 -9.32 12.84
C SER A 570 36.64 -8.23 13.79
N SER A 571 36.29 -8.32 15.08
CA SER A 571 36.74 -7.41 16.14
C SER A 571 38.23 -7.54 16.43
N ILE A 572 38.82 -6.44 16.87
CA ILE A 572 40.22 -6.35 17.27
C ILE A 572 40.34 -5.94 18.72
N ASN A 573 41.43 -6.34 19.36
CA ASN A 573 41.75 -5.84 20.70
C ASN A 573 42.38 -4.44 20.59
N PRO A 574 41.84 -3.41 21.27
CA PRO A 574 42.33 -2.04 21.17
C PRO A 574 43.74 -1.84 21.76
N GLY A 575 44.31 -2.85 22.44
CA GLY A 575 45.63 -2.78 23.09
C GLY A 575 46.82 -3.38 22.31
N GLY A 576 46.66 -3.79 21.04
CA GLY A 576 47.80 -4.31 20.27
C GLY A 576 47.45 -4.99 18.92
N PRO A 577 48.39 -5.73 18.30
CA PRO A 577 48.19 -6.35 16.99
C PRO A 577 47.35 -7.64 17.10
N TRP A 578 46.29 -7.63 17.89
CA TRP A 578 45.50 -8.81 18.23
C TRP A 578 44.13 -8.77 17.58
N VAL A 579 43.68 -9.95 17.15
CA VAL A 579 42.36 -10.23 16.60
C VAL A 579 41.65 -11.17 17.57
N ASP A 580 40.35 -10.93 17.77
CA ASP A 580 39.53 -11.77 18.64
C ASP A 580 39.13 -13.09 17.95
N GLN A 581 39.07 -14.14 18.74
CA GLN A 581 38.61 -15.47 18.35
C GLN A 581 37.82 -16.08 19.50
N GLN A 582 36.98 -17.06 19.18
CA GLN A 582 36.27 -17.83 20.20
C GLN A 582 36.42 -19.33 19.97
N ASP A 583 36.77 -20.02 21.04
CA ASP A 583 36.89 -21.48 21.07
C ASP A 583 35.52 -22.10 21.37
N PHE A 584 34.97 -22.87 20.43
CA PHE A 584 33.61 -23.42 20.56
C PHE A 584 33.54 -24.69 21.43
N ASP A 585 34.68 -25.24 21.88
CA ASP A 585 34.70 -26.33 22.86
C ASP A 585 34.55 -25.79 24.29
N SER A 586 35.35 -24.79 24.62
CA SER A 586 35.43 -24.20 25.96
C SER A 586 34.51 -22.99 26.16
N GLY A 587 34.16 -22.31 25.07
CA GLY A 587 33.55 -20.98 25.08
C GLY A 587 34.51 -19.84 25.35
N ALA A 588 35.81 -20.12 25.48
CA ALA A 588 36.81 -19.11 25.80
C ALA A 588 36.95 -18.12 24.65
N ILE A 589 36.66 -16.85 24.95
CA ILE A 589 37.00 -15.72 24.09
C ILE A 589 38.44 -15.33 24.40
N SER A 590 39.28 -15.27 23.38
CA SER A 590 40.64 -14.76 23.53
C SER A 590 41.09 -14.05 22.26
N CYS A 591 42.29 -13.49 22.26
CA CYS A 591 42.85 -12.87 21.09
C CYS A 591 44.17 -13.53 20.69
N THR A 592 44.51 -13.48 19.40
CA THR A 592 45.80 -13.93 18.90
C THR A 592 46.40 -12.89 17.97
N LYS A 593 47.71 -12.98 17.71
CA LYS A 593 48.41 -12.00 16.86
C LYS A 593 47.85 -12.09 15.45
N LYS A 594 47.64 -10.92 14.83
CA LYS A 594 47.33 -10.76 13.40
C LYS A 594 48.52 -11.24 12.56
N THR A 595 48.57 -12.54 12.29
CA THR A 595 49.62 -13.23 11.52
C THR A 595 48.99 -14.18 10.52
N ALA A 596 49.72 -14.49 9.45
CA ALA A 596 49.33 -15.50 8.47
C ALA A 596 49.69 -16.95 8.91
N ILE A 597 49.91 -17.18 10.22
CA ILE A 597 50.29 -18.50 10.75
C ILE A 597 49.05 -19.25 11.27
N TYR A 598 48.10 -18.52 11.84
CA TYR A 598 46.90 -19.13 12.42
C TYR A 598 45.80 -19.25 11.38
N GLU A 599 45.16 -20.43 11.37
CA GLU A 599 43.98 -20.73 10.59
C GLU A 599 42.88 -21.20 11.53
N PHE A 600 41.75 -20.50 11.53
CA PHE A 600 40.58 -20.83 12.34
C PHE A 600 39.34 -20.92 11.44
N ALA A 601 38.30 -21.55 11.95
CA ALA A 601 37.03 -21.69 11.25
C ALA A 601 36.35 -20.31 11.08
N VAL A 602 35.47 -20.22 10.08
CA VAL A 602 34.64 -19.04 9.87
C VAL A 602 33.21 -19.44 9.56
N ARG A 603 32.28 -18.72 10.19
CA ARG A 603 30.89 -18.74 9.81
C ARG A 603 30.35 -17.34 9.66
N GLY A 604 29.84 -17.05 8.47
CA GLY A 604 29.21 -15.79 8.15
C GLY A 604 27.89 -15.62 8.92
N ILE A 605 27.59 -14.36 9.23
CA ILE A 605 26.27 -13.95 9.70
C ILE A 605 25.71 -12.87 8.78
N ARG A 606 24.39 -12.69 8.81
CA ARG A 606 23.70 -11.55 8.20
C ARG A 606 22.76 -10.90 9.21
N SER A 607 22.43 -9.64 8.97
CA SER A 607 21.56 -8.82 9.82
C SER A 607 20.40 -8.27 9.02
N PHE A 608 19.19 -8.31 9.57
CA PHE A 608 17.99 -7.73 8.95
C PHE A 608 16.99 -7.21 10.00
#